data_AF-A0A934ZBU9-F1
#
_entry.id   AF-A0A934ZBU9-F1
#
_cell.length_a   1.000
_cell.length_b   1.000
_cell.length_c   1.000
_cell.angle_alpha   90.00
_cell.angle_beta   90.00
_cell.angle_gamma   90.00
#
_symmetry.space_group_name_H-M   'P 1'
#
loop_
_entity.id
_entity.type
_entity.pdbx_description
1 polymer ?
#
loop_
_entity_poly.entity_id
_entity_poly.type
_entity_poly.pdbx_seq_one_letter_code
_entity_poly.pdbx_strand_id
1 'polypeptide(L)'
;MTQMTSPFLPRFSDPGDIDEFVSTLGRFERGELSAEDFRRYRLTRGVYGQRQTDVQMLRVKIPQGVLAPASLEALAEVAERFGHGHGNVTTRQNVQFHFVQMAHVETAMRRLDEAGLTTREACGNTVRTVTADPLAGVCNHGTFDVTPYGEAITRFFLRSAWANSLPRKFKIALGYEPGDTAMAGIHDIGLIARVREGKRGFLMRVAGGLSTSPQAAIVFHEFLPEERLLDACEAVNRVFDRTGNRDNKHRARLKYVLRKMGHEPFLAALHEEYAAVLARGGTPLDLSVATAPPTPPPPATTDDAPSTRGPGYLLWRGGNTVAQDQPGYHAVLIRLALGAVTATQLRALSKLVTDFADGSLRTSIEQNLVLRWVPTHRLPALHSALDAIGLAKPGARTVADVTTCPGAETCNLAVTASRQVGAAISARLESDVALLPAVKTAAATVIKVSGCPNSCGQHHIADIGWHGAARKVGDRTAPVYQLHLGGGFDENGARFGRQIVKIPARRVAEAVARLVQLYADEKADGETATAFYKRVTSTRVHALLDDLADLDSDTPDETFLDIGETMGFRVAIGEGECAA
;
A
#
# COMPACT_ATOMS: atom_id res chain seq x y z
N MET A 1 0.61 -25.76 -27.03
CA MET A 1 0.17 -24.38 -26.78
C MET A 1 1.43 -23.53 -26.62
N THR A 2 1.74 -22.73 -27.63
CA THR A 2 2.89 -21.83 -27.65
C THR A 2 2.74 -20.86 -26.49
N GLN A 3 3.67 -20.88 -25.53
CA GLN A 3 3.73 -19.87 -24.46
C GLN A 3 3.77 -18.50 -25.14
N MET A 4 2.69 -17.72 -25.03
CA MET A 4 2.73 -16.30 -25.31
C MET A 4 3.54 -15.66 -24.17
N THR A 5 4.87 -15.79 -24.25
CA THR A 5 5.77 -14.95 -23.46
C THR A 5 5.55 -13.54 -23.95
N SER A 6 4.71 -12.78 -23.24
CA SER A 6 4.74 -11.32 -23.36
C SER A 6 6.20 -10.91 -23.08
N PRO A 7 6.92 -10.29 -24.03
CA PRO A 7 8.34 -10.00 -23.86
C PRO A 7 8.66 -8.98 -22.76
N PHE A 8 7.65 -8.50 -22.03
CA PHE A 8 7.68 -7.19 -21.39
C PHE A 8 7.55 -7.19 -19.86
N LEU A 9 7.58 -8.34 -19.16
CA LEU A 9 7.60 -8.33 -17.69
C LEU A 9 8.44 -9.41 -17.01
N PRO A 10 8.95 -9.11 -15.80
CA PRO A 10 9.72 -10.05 -15.02
C PRO A 10 8.86 -11.20 -14.54
N ARG A 11 9.22 -12.42 -14.93
CA ARG A 11 8.72 -13.63 -14.29
C ARG A 11 9.38 -13.75 -12.91
N PHE A 12 8.56 -13.62 -11.86
CA PHE A 12 8.97 -13.90 -10.48
C PHE A 12 8.44 -15.25 -9.98
N SER A 13 7.51 -15.86 -10.69
CA SER A 13 6.93 -17.15 -10.36
C SER A 13 7.87 -18.32 -10.65
N ASP A 14 7.67 -19.40 -9.91
CA ASP A 14 8.34 -20.68 -10.08
C ASP A 14 7.28 -21.76 -9.84
N PRO A 15 6.98 -22.64 -10.81
CA PRO A 15 5.98 -23.69 -10.64
C PRO A 15 6.32 -24.64 -9.49
N GLY A 16 7.60 -24.80 -9.14
CA GLY A 16 8.04 -25.61 -8.00
C GLY A 16 7.50 -25.10 -6.66
N ASP A 17 7.26 -23.78 -6.50
CA ASP A 17 6.63 -23.24 -5.29
C ASP A 17 5.19 -23.76 -5.12
N ILE A 18 4.50 -24.02 -6.24
CA ILE A 18 3.12 -24.49 -6.28
C ILE A 18 3.08 -25.98 -6.00
N ASP A 19 3.97 -26.74 -6.63
CA ASP A 19 4.07 -28.19 -6.40
C ASP A 19 4.45 -28.50 -4.95
N GLU A 20 5.34 -27.69 -4.34
CA GLU A 20 5.64 -27.76 -2.91
C GLU A 20 4.42 -27.43 -2.05
N PHE A 21 3.62 -26.43 -2.44
CA PHE A 21 2.39 -26.07 -1.75
C PHE A 21 1.38 -27.23 -1.76
N VAL A 22 1.16 -27.86 -2.91
CA VAL A 22 0.26 -29.02 -3.06
C VAL A 22 0.72 -30.20 -2.22
N SER A 23 2.02 -30.53 -2.31
CA SER A 23 2.61 -31.60 -1.49
C SER A 23 2.42 -31.33 0.01
N THR A 24 2.65 -30.09 0.44
CA THR A 24 2.51 -29.69 1.86
C THR A 24 1.06 -29.66 2.32
N LEU A 25 0.14 -29.22 1.48
CA LEU A 25 -1.30 -29.27 1.74
C LEU A 25 -1.76 -30.72 1.93
N GLY A 26 -1.35 -31.64 1.04
CA GLY A 26 -1.70 -33.06 1.18
C GLY A 26 -1.16 -33.70 2.46
N ARG A 27 0.03 -33.30 2.92
CA ARG A 27 0.57 -33.73 4.23
C ARG A 27 -0.28 -33.22 5.39
N PHE A 28 -0.74 -31.97 5.34
CA PHE A 28 -1.64 -31.40 6.33
C PHE A 28 -2.99 -32.12 6.35
N GLU A 29 -3.58 -32.40 5.19
CA GLU A 29 -4.86 -33.12 5.07
C GLU A 29 -4.79 -34.56 5.58
N ARG A 30 -3.63 -35.22 5.47
CA ARG A 30 -3.36 -36.53 6.07
C ARG A 30 -3.03 -36.49 7.57
N GLY A 31 -2.98 -35.31 8.19
CA GLY A 31 -2.65 -35.13 9.60
C GLY A 31 -1.16 -35.24 9.94
N GLU A 32 -0.27 -35.19 8.95
CA GLU A 32 1.18 -35.25 9.14
C GLU A 32 1.80 -33.88 9.53
N LEU A 33 1.01 -32.81 9.46
CA LEU A 33 1.40 -31.45 9.85
C LEU A 33 0.36 -30.87 10.82
N SER A 34 0.82 -30.17 11.85
CA SER A 34 -0.08 -29.44 12.74
C SER A 34 -0.73 -28.25 12.01
N ALA A 35 -1.90 -27.82 12.49
CA ALA A 35 -2.56 -26.61 11.97
C ALA A 35 -1.68 -25.36 12.10
N GLU A 36 -0.87 -25.27 13.16
CA GLU A 36 0.05 -24.14 13.34
C GLU A 36 1.20 -24.19 12.32
N ASP A 37 1.81 -25.35 12.09
CA ASP A 37 2.87 -25.52 11.10
C ASP A 37 2.38 -25.20 9.70
N PHE A 38 1.21 -25.75 9.33
CA PHE A 38 0.61 -25.46 8.05
C PHE A 38 0.24 -23.97 7.90
N ARG A 39 -0.27 -23.34 8.98
CA ARG A 39 -0.50 -21.88 8.99
C ARG A 39 0.79 -21.11 8.74
N ARG A 40 1.88 -21.41 9.46
CA ARG A 40 3.19 -20.73 9.27
C ARG A 40 3.69 -20.90 7.83
N TYR A 41 3.56 -22.09 7.28
CA TYR A 41 3.94 -22.43 5.90
C TYR A 41 3.12 -21.65 4.86
N ARG A 42 1.79 -21.79 4.88
CA ARG A 42 0.92 -21.21 3.84
C ARG A 42 0.96 -19.67 3.83
N LEU A 43 1.28 -19.06 4.98
CA LEU A 43 1.52 -17.62 5.07
C LEU A 43 2.69 -17.15 4.19
N THR A 44 3.78 -17.92 4.07
CA THR A 44 4.88 -17.56 3.15
C THR A 44 4.55 -17.87 1.68
N ARG A 45 3.39 -18.48 1.39
CA ARG A 45 2.82 -18.65 0.05
C ARG A 45 1.69 -17.68 -0.27
N GLY A 46 1.53 -16.62 0.53
CA GLY A 46 0.52 -15.59 0.29
C GLY A 46 -0.91 -16.02 0.64
N VAL A 47 -1.10 -17.18 1.28
CA VAL A 47 -2.41 -17.73 1.65
C VAL A 47 -2.69 -17.41 3.11
N TYR A 48 -3.64 -16.52 3.37
CA TYR A 48 -4.03 -16.07 4.70
C TYR A 48 -5.40 -16.60 5.09
N GLY A 49 -5.57 -16.99 6.36
CA GLY A 49 -6.91 -17.13 6.92
C GLY A 49 -7.60 -15.77 6.97
N GLN A 50 -8.92 -15.75 6.78
CA GLN A 50 -9.76 -14.58 6.95
C GLN A 50 -10.81 -14.82 8.06
N ARG A 51 -11.69 -13.85 8.28
CA ARG A 51 -12.72 -13.87 9.33
C ARG A 51 -13.75 -14.98 9.15
N GLN A 52 -14.09 -15.27 7.91
CA GLN A 52 -14.96 -16.37 7.53
C GLN A 52 -14.16 -17.68 7.51
N THR A 53 -14.75 -18.75 8.03
CA THR A 53 -14.13 -20.09 8.02
C THR A 53 -14.04 -20.64 6.60
N ASP A 54 -13.15 -21.60 6.39
CA ASP A 54 -13.02 -22.40 5.14
C ASP A 54 -12.61 -21.66 3.87
N VAL A 55 -12.50 -20.34 3.94
CA VAL A 55 -11.99 -19.48 2.87
C VAL A 55 -10.73 -18.74 3.27
N GLN A 56 -9.97 -18.31 2.27
CA GLN A 56 -8.67 -17.69 2.40
C GLN A 56 -8.62 -16.36 1.67
N MET A 57 -7.75 -15.48 2.15
CA MET A 57 -7.23 -14.37 1.36
C MET A 57 -5.97 -14.85 0.63
N LEU A 58 -5.95 -14.71 -0.69
CA LEU A 58 -4.78 -14.94 -1.53
C LEU A 58 -4.16 -13.60 -1.91
N ARG A 59 -2.88 -13.40 -1.57
CA ARG A 59 -2.13 -12.21 -1.93
C ARG A 59 -1.10 -12.50 -3.01
N VAL A 60 -1.16 -11.72 -4.08
CA VAL A 60 -0.16 -11.74 -5.17
C VAL A 60 0.94 -10.74 -4.85
N LYS A 61 2.21 -11.16 -4.89
CA LYS A 61 3.41 -10.30 -4.76
C LYS A 61 3.67 -9.65 -6.11
N ILE A 62 3.52 -8.34 -6.18
CA ILE A 62 3.73 -7.53 -7.41
C ILE A 62 4.84 -6.51 -7.10
N PRO A 63 6.12 -6.88 -7.29
CA PRO A 63 7.25 -5.99 -7.08
C PRO A 63 7.08 -4.66 -7.84
N GLN A 64 7.33 -3.55 -7.14
CA GLN A 64 7.19 -2.18 -7.67
C GLN A 64 5.79 -1.83 -8.23
N GLY A 65 4.81 -2.72 -8.01
CA GLY A 65 3.46 -2.57 -8.54
C GLY A 65 3.30 -2.78 -10.03
N VAL A 66 4.31 -3.27 -10.76
CA VAL A 66 4.29 -3.33 -12.23
C VAL A 66 3.50 -4.55 -12.74
N LEU A 67 2.56 -4.31 -13.67
CA LEU A 67 1.66 -5.30 -14.25
C LEU A 67 1.60 -5.16 -15.77
N ALA A 68 1.57 -6.30 -16.47
CA ALA A 68 1.41 -6.40 -17.92
C ALA A 68 -0.03 -6.76 -18.25
N PRO A 69 -0.44 -6.62 -19.52
CA PRO A 69 -1.71 -7.13 -20.02
C PRO A 69 -1.99 -8.59 -19.59
N ALA A 70 -1.03 -9.50 -19.77
CA ALA A 70 -1.19 -10.91 -19.38
C ALA A 70 -1.39 -11.08 -17.86
N SER A 71 -0.72 -10.27 -17.05
CA SER A 71 -0.90 -10.24 -15.59
C SER A 71 -2.30 -9.76 -15.21
N LEU A 72 -2.82 -8.73 -15.89
CA LEU A 72 -4.16 -8.19 -15.67
C LEU A 72 -5.25 -9.22 -16.02
N GLU A 73 -5.09 -9.95 -17.12
CA GLU A 73 -5.99 -11.06 -17.49
C GLU A 73 -5.98 -12.17 -16.43
N ALA A 74 -4.80 -12.55 -15.94
CA ALA A 74 -4.69 -13.57 -14.89
C ALA A 74 -5.36 -13.12 -13.58
N LEU A 75 -5.15 -11.86 -13.18
CA LEU A 75 -5.81 -11.29 -12.01
C LEU A 75 -7.33 -11.22 -12.20
N ALA A 76 -7.82 -10.90 -13.40
CA ALA A 76 -9.24 -10.87 -13.72
C ALA A 76 -9.88 -12.26 -13.58
N GLU A 77 -9.21 -13.27 -14.11
CA GLU A 77 -9.69 -14.65 -14.03
C GLU A 77 -9.71 -15.18 -12.59
N VAL A 78 -8.68 -14.86 -11.80
CA VAL A 78 -8.68 -15.23 -10.37
C VAL A 78 -9.79 -14.52 -9.60
N ALA A 79 -10.03 -13.23 -9.85
CA ALA A 79 -11.14 -12.48 -9.27
C ALA A 79 -12.50 -13.13 -9.59
N GLU A 80 -12.73 -13.47 -10.86
CA GLU A 80 -14.02 -13.99 -11.34
C GLU A 80 -14.28 -15.43 -10.89
N ARG A 81 -13.28 -16.32 -11.02
CA ARG A 81 -13.47 -17.75 -10.82
C ARG A 81 -13.32 -18.19 -9.37
N PHE A 82 -12.42 -17.55 -8.62
CA PHE A 82 -12.00 -18.04 -7.30
C PHE A 82 -12.25 -17.04 -6.17
N GLY A 83 -12.43 -15.76 -6.49
CA GLY A 83 -12.78 -14.71 -5.54
C GLY A 83 -14.25 -14.29 -5.63
N HIS A 84 -14.55 -13.10 -5.12
CA HIS A 84 -15.89 -12.48 -5.19
C HIS A 84 -15.98 -11.43 -6.32
N GLY A 85 -15.48 -11.76 -7.52
CA GLY A 85 -15.59 -10.92 -8.72
C GLY A 85 -14.70 -9.68 -8.76
N HIS A 86 -13.85 -9.46 -7.75
CA HIS A 86 -12.94 -8.31 -7.69
C HIS A 86 -11.65 -8.64 -6.91
N GLY A 87 -10.61 -7.86 -7.17
CA GLY A 87 -9.38 -7.81 -6.38
C GLY A 87 -9.27 -6.48 -5.62
N ASN A 88 -8.42 -6.46 -4.59
CA ASN A 88 -8.12 -5.24 -3.84
C ASN A 88 -6.64 -4.87 -3.96
N VAL A 89 -6.35 -3.70 -4.55
CA VAL A 89 -5.04 -3.08 -4.52
C VAL A 89 -4.70 -2.65 -3.09
N THR A 90 -3.46 -2.88 -2.70
CA THR A 90 -3.02 -2.76 -1.31
C THR A 90 -2.05 -1.60 -1.12
N THR A 91 -1.87 -1.17 0.13
CA THR A 91 -0.87 -0.17 0.52
C THR A 91 0.60 -0.62 0.36
N ARG A 92 0.81 -1.78 -0.29
CA ARG A 92 2.12 -2.34 -0.66
C ARG A 92 2.17 -2.76 -2.13
N GLN A 93 1.34 -2.16 -2.99
CA GLN A 93 1.34 -2.39 -4.44
C GLN A 93 1.01 -3.84 -4.88
N ASN A 94 0.47 -4.64 -3.97
CA ASN A 94 -0.06 -5.97 -4.28
C ASN A 94 -1.54 -5.93 -4.64
N VAL A 95 -2.06 -7.04 -5.14
CA VAL A 95 -3.49 -7.35 -5.24
C VAL A 95 -3.84 -8.50 -4.29
N GLN A 96 -4.97 -8.39 -3.60
CA GLN A 96 -5.54 -9.44 -2.76
C GLN A 96 -6.89 -9.90 -3.31
N PHE A 97 -7.11 -11.21 -3.26
CA PHE A 97 -8.40 -11.84 -3.49
C PHE A 97 -8.88 -12.45 -2.18
N HIS A 98 -10.12 -12.21 -1.83
CA HIS A 98 -10.74 -12.76 -0.62
C HIS A 98 -11.73 -13.87 -1.00
N PHE A 99 -12.12 -14.66 0.00
CA PHE A 99 -13.11 -15.74 -0.14
C PHE A 99 -12.65 -16.91 -1.04
N VAL A 100 -11.34 -17.06 -1.24
CA VAL A 100 -10.78 -18.16 -2.04
C VAL A 100 -10.85 -19.45 -1.22
N GLN A 101 -11.61 -20.44 -1.67
CA GLN A 101 -11.65 -21.74 -0.99
C GLN A 101 -10.30 -22.45 -1.11
N MET A 102 -9.88 -23.17 -0.07
CA MET A 102 -8.56 -23.84 -0.05
C MET A 102 -8.35 -24.77 -1.26
N ALA A 103 -9.38 -25.50 -1.67
CA ALA A 103 -9.36 -26.40 -2.83
C ALA A 103 -9.06 -25.69 -4.17
N HIS A 104 -9.32 -24.39 -4.27
CA HIS A 104 -9.08 -23.60 -5.48
C HIS A 104 -7.75 -22.84 -5.46
N VAL A 105 -7.02 -22.86 -4.34
CA VAL A 105 -5.78 -22.08 -4.18
C VAL A 105 -4.70 -22.52 -5.17
N GLU A 106 -4.55 -23.83 -5.39
CA GLU A 106 -3.60 -24.35 -6.39
C GLU A 106 -3.92 -23.82 -7.78
N THR A 107 -5.17 -23.98 -8.23
CA THR A 107 -5.59 -23.56 -9.57
C THR A 107 -5.40 -22.05 -9.77
N ALA A 108 -5.71 -21.25 -8.75
CA ALA A 108 -5.44 -19.82 -8.76
C ALA A 108 -3.93 -19.51 -8.87
N MET A 109 -3.09 -20.20 -8.10
CA MET A 109 -1.63 -20.02 -8.18
C MET A 109 -1.07 -20.42 -9.54
N ARG A 110 -1.53 -21.52 -10.15
CA ARG A 110 -1.10 -21.94 -11.48
C ARG A 110 -1.47 -20.91 -12.54
N ARG A 111 -2.68 -20.35 -12.47
CA ARG A 111 -3.11 -19.28 -13.39
C ARG A 111 -2.25 -18.02 -13.26
N LEU A 112 -1.84 -17.67 -12.04
CA LEU A 112 -0.94 -16.54 -11.79
C LEU A 112 0.48 -16.82 -12.34
N ASP A 113 0.99 -18.05 -12.15
CA ASP A 113 2.30 -18.47 -12.67
C ASP A 113 2.39 -18.43 -14.22
N GLU A 114 1.32 -18.79 -14.91
CA GLU A 114 1.24 -18.66 -16.38
C GLU A 114 1.54 -17.22 -16.84
N ALA A 115 1.13 -16.22 -16.04
CA ALA A 115 1.39 -14.81 -16.28
C ALA A 115 2.64 -14.25 -15.56
N GLY A 116 3.48 -15.13 -14.99
CA GLY A 116 4.73 -14.77 -14.31
C GLY A 116 4.57 -14.20 -12.89
N LEU A 117 3.33 -14.18 -12.37
CA LEU A 117 3.00 -13.64 -11.05
C LEU A 117 3.23 -14.68 -9.95
N THR A 118 3.77 -14.24 -8.81
CA THR A 118 4.01 -15.13 -7.66
C THR A 118 3.22 -14.69 -6.43
N THR A 119 2.87 -15.65 -5.58
CA THR A 119 2.34 -15.40 -4.22
C THR A 119 3.39 -15.67 -3.14
N ARG A 120 4.55 -16.20 -3.54
CA ARG A 120 5.69 -16.51 -2.68
C ARG A 120 6.14 -15.26 -1.95
N GLU A 121 6.24 -15.35 -0.63
CA GLU A 121 6.73 -14.30 0.28
C GLU A 121 5.90 -12.98 0.23
N ALA A 122 4.68 -13.01 -0.31
CA ALA A 122 3.74 -11.89 -0.21
C ALA A 122 3.31 -11.62 1.25
N CYS A 123 3.41 -12.65 2.09
CA CYS A 123 3.04 -12.72 3.49
C CYS A 123 4.11 -13.49 4.30
N GLY A 124 3.88 -13.76 5.58
CA GLY A 124 4.83 -14.49 6.45
C GLY A 124 5.99 -13.65 7.00
N ASN A 125 6.97 -14.33 7.61
CA ASN A 125 8.15 -13.75 8.24
C ASN A 125 9.35 -13.76 7.27
N THR A 126 9.25 -12.90 6.26
CA THR A 126 10.18 -12.82 5.13
C THR A 126 10.16 -11.40 4.57
N VAL A 127 10.95 -11.15 3.52
CA VAL A 127 10.96 -9.91 2.75
C VAL A 127 9.69 -9.83 1.90
N ARG A 128 8.82 -8.88 2.29
CA ARG A 128 7.58 -8.58 1.58
C ARG A 128 7.86 -7.88 0.25
N THR A 129 6.80 -7.60 -0.51
CA THR A 129 6.89 -6.78 -1.73
C THR A 129 7.72 -5.52 -1.53
N VAL A 130 8.75 -5.39 -2.35
CA VAL A 130 9.57 -4.20 -2.50
C VAL A 130 8.74 -3.17 -3.26
N THR A 131 8.39 -2.08 -2.60
CA THR A 131 7.55 -1.03 -3.19
C THR A 131 8.41 0.06 -3.82
N ALA A 132 7.88 0.74 -4.84
CA ALA A 132 8.52 1.89 -5.45
C ALA A 132 7.46 2.94 -5.83
N ASP A 133 7.89 4.19 -6.01
CA ASP A 133 7.03 5.23 -6.57
C ASP A 133 6.45 4.79 -7.93
N PRO A 134 5.13 4.80 -8.13
CA PRO A 134 4.54 4.45 -9.41
C PRO A 134 4.92 5.44 -10.55
N LEU A 135 5.45 6.62 -10.25
CA LEU A 135 5.93 7.60 -11.23
C LEU A 135 7.45 7.53 -11.46
N ALA A 136 8.15 6.59 -10.82
CA ALA A 136 9.59 6.42 -10.98
C ALA A 136 9.97 6.33 -12.48
N GLY A 137 10.95 7.15 -12.87
CA GLY A 137 11.51 7.19 -14.21
C GLY A 137 10.77 8.03 -15.26
N VAL A 138 9.59 8.60 -14.94
CA VAL A 138 8.79 9.35 -15.92
C VAL A 138 8.43 10.79 -15.51
N CYS A 139 8.48 11.11 -14.23
CA CYS A 139 8.19 12.45 -13.71
C CYS A 139 9.31 12.89 -12.77
N ASN A 140 9.60 14.18 -12.70
CA ASN A 140 10.39 14.88 -11.67
C ASN A 140 11.92 14.63 -11.67
N HIS A 141 12.54 14.61 -12.85
CA HIS A 141 13.87 15.05 -13.33
C HIS A 141 15.17 14.95 -12.48
N GLY A 142 15.18 14.63 -11.18
CA GLY A 142 16.30 14.97 -10.29
C GLY A 142 17.27 13.83 -9.91
N THR A 143 16.93 12.57 -10.16
CA THR A 143 17.67 11.42 -9.61
C THR A 143 17.89 10.34 -10.67
N PHE A 144 17.04 9.30 -10.73
CA PHE A 144 17.07 8.20 -11.70
C PHE A 144 15.91 7.22 -11.44
N ASP A 145 15.55 6.39 -12.42
CA ASP A 145 14.50 5.37 -12.24
C ASP A 145 14.94 4.29 -11.23
N VAL A 146 14.19 4.15 -10.14
CA VAL A 146 14.45 3.17 -9.08
C VAL A 146 13.87 1.77 -9.37
N THR A 147 13.09 1.62 -10.44
CA THR A 147 12.43 0.36 -10.78
C THR A 147 13.42 -0.80 -10.97
N PRO A 148 14.53 -0.66 -11.72
CA PRO A 148 15.50 -1.74 -11.90
C PRO A 148 16.15 -2.21 -10.58
N TYR A 149 16.38 -1.28 -9.66
CA TYR A 149 16.95 -1.57 -8.35
C TYR A 149 15.96 -2.33 -7.46
N GLY A 150 14.68 -1.96 -7.51
CA GLY A 150 13.62 -2.68 -6.82
C GLY A 150 13.47 -4.12 -7.31
N GLU A 151 13.63 -4.35 -8.61
CA GLU A 151 13.65 -5.69 -9.21
C GLU A 151 14.89 -6.47 -8.76
N ALA A 152 16.09 -5.89 -8.83
CA ALA A 152 17.32 -6.53 -8.36
C ALA A 152 17.23 -6.95 -6.88
N ILE A 153 16.74 -6.06 -6.00
CA ILE A 153 16.49 -6.38 -4.58
C ILE A 153 15.48 -7.51 -4.45
N THR A 154 14.41 -7.50 -5.25
CA THR A 154 13.40 -8.58 -5.20
C THR A 154 14.02 -9.91 -5.57
N ARG A 155 14.79 -9.99 -6.67
CA ARG A 155 15.45 -11.21 -7.12
C ARG A 155 16.49 -11.72 -6.12
N PHE A 156 17.21 -10.79 -5.48
CA PHE A 156 18.21 -11.12 -4.46
C PHE A 156 17.60 -11.80 -3.22
N PHE A 157 16.44 -11.34 -2.76
CA PHE A 157 15.80 -11.90 -1.56
C PHE A 157 14.83 -13.05 -1.83
N LEU A 158 14.13 -13.03 -2.96
CA LEU A 158 13.05 -13.98 -3.23
C LEU A 158 13.60 -15.41 -3.30
N ARG A 159 13.03 -16.32 -2.48
CA ARG A 159 13.46 -17.73 -2.32
C ARG A 159 14.84 -17.92 -1.70
N SER A 160 15.47 -16.85 -1.21
CA SER A 160 16.72 -16.98 -0.47
C SER A 160 16.49 -17.68 0.87
N ALA A 161 17.22 -18.77 1.12
CA ALA A 161 17.06 -19.59 2.34
C ALA A 161 17.25 -18.77 3.63
N TRP A 162 18.16 -17.79 3.62
CA TRP A 162 18.47 -16.96 4.78
C TRP A 162 17.48 -15.79 4.98
N ALA A 163 16.69 -15.45 3.96
CA ALA A 163 15.71 -14.34 4.03
C ALA A 163 14.25 -14.81 4.16
N ASN A 164 14.00 -16.13 4.22
CA ASN A 164 12.66 -16.73 4.23
C ASN A 164 12.16 -17.16 5.63
N SER A 165 12.97 -16.97 6.68
CA SER A 165 12.62 -17.35 8.06
C SER A 165 13.07 -16.29 9.07
N LEU A 166 12.72 -15.04 8.81
CA LEU A 166 13.07 -13.91 9.68
C LEU A 166 12.27 -13.94 11.00
N PRO A 167 12.66 -13.15 12.02
CA PRO A 167 11.87 -13.01 13.25
C PRO A 167 10.46 -12.47 12.99
N ARG A 168 10.31 -11.59 11.98
CA ARG A 168 9.01 -11.04 11.55
C ARG A 168 9.08 -10.52 10.12
N LYS A 169 7.95 -10.07 9.56
CA LYS A 169 7.87 -9.40 8.25
C LYS A 169 8.89 -8.26 8.11
N PHE A 170 9.53 -8.20 6.94
CA PHE A 170 10.54 -7.20 6.59
C PHE A 170 10.10 -6.47 5.32
N LYS A 171 10.12 -5.14 5.32
CA LYS A 171 9.57 -4.31 4.25
C LYS A 171 10.61 -3.35 3.71
N ILE A 172 10.68 -3.27 2.39
CA ILE A 172 11.60 -2.40 1.66
C ILE A 172 10.80 -1.46 0.76
N ALA A 173 11.21 -0.20 0.67
CA ALA A 173 10.64 0.79 -0.25
C ALA A 173 11.72 1.64 -0.93
N LEU A 174 11.48 2.00 -2.19
CA LEU A 174 12.33 2.88 -2.99
C LEU A 174 11.58 4.15 -3.39
N GLY A 175 12.00 5.27 -2.81
CA GLY A 175 11.57 6.62 -3.19
C GLY A 175 12.39 7.12 -4.36
N TYR A 176 11.69 7.73 -5.31
CA TYR A 176 12.28 8.32 -6.50
C TYR A 176 12.72 9.78 -6.22
N GLU A 177 11.94 10.53 -5.45
CA GLU A 177 12.17 11.95 -5.17
C GLU A 177 12.75 12.23 -3.77
N PRO A 178 13.36 13.41 -3.56
CA PRO A 178 13.79 13.88 -2.24
C PRO A 178 12.70 13.88 -1.16
N GLY A 179 11.44 14.10 -1.53
CA GLY A 179 10.27 14.21 -0.64
C GLY A 179 9.71 12.91 -0.07
N ASP A 180 10.43 11.79 -0.18
CA ASP A 180 10.02 10.47 0.34
C ASP A 180 8.64 9.98 -0.19
N THR A 181 8.48 9.99 -1.51
CA THR A 181 7.24 9.61 -2.21
C THR A 181 6.83 8.15 -2.02
N ALA A 182 7.77 7.28 -1.63
CA ALA A 182 7.50 5.86 -1.34
C ALA A 182 7.28 5.55 0.14
N MET A 183 7.22 6.59 1.00
CA MET A 183 7.07 6.44 2.44
C MET A 183 8.20 5.61 3.09
N ALA A 184 9.41 5.71 2.56
CA ALA A 184 10.63 5.04 2.99
C ALA A 184 10.87 5.15 4.51
N GLY A 185 10.51 6.29 5.13
CA GLY A 185 10.62 6.53 6.57
C GLY A 185 9.83 5.58 7.49
N ILE A 186 8.95 4.72 6.96
CA ILE A 186 8.16 3.73 7.74
C ILE A 186 8.52 2.26 7.44
N HIS A 187 9.59 2.02 6.68
CA HIS A 187 10.01 0.69 6.23
C HIS A 187 11.17 0.14 7.05
N ASP A 188 11.36 -1.19 7.03
CA ASP A 188 12.55 -1.79 7.67
C ASP A 188 13.81 -1.36 6.92
N ILE A 189 13.73 -1.20 5.59
CA ILE A 189 14.67 -0.46 4.74
C ILE A 189 13.90 0.53 3.87
N GLY A 190 14.28 1.80 3.92
CA GLY A 190 13.83 2.85 3.02
C GLY A 190 15.01 3.39 2.22
N LEU A 191 14.89 3.40 0.90
CA LEU A 191 15.92 3.87 -0.03
C LEU A 191 15.36 5.06 -0.78
N ILE A 192 16.04 6.20 -0.75
CA ILE A 192 15.60 7.39 -1.48
C ILE A 192 16.70 7.76 -2.47
N ALA A 193 16.39 7.78 -3.76
CA ALA A 193 17.37 8.03 -4.80
C ALA A 193 18.09 9.37 -4.58
N ARG A 194 19.40 9.39 -4.82
CA ARG A 194 20.27 10.58 -4.70
C ARG A 194 21.34 10.55 -5.78
N VAL A 195 21.70 11.72 -6.27
CA VAL A 195 22.88 11.89 -7.12
C VAL A 195 23.86 12.81 -6.40
N ARG A 196 25.10 12.38 -6.25
CA ARG A 196 26.18 13.16 -5.63
C ARG A 196 27.40 13.10 -6.54
N GLU A 197 27.90 14.27 -6.97
CA GLU A 197 29.10 14.39 -7.82
C GLU A 197 29.00 13.52 -9.09
N GLY A 198 27.82 13.48 -9.72
CA GLY A 198 27.54 12.68 -10.91
C GLY A 198 27.37 11.18 -10.68
N LYS A 199 27.54 10.69 -9.44
CA LYS A 199 27.34 9.27 -9.07
C LYS A 199 25.95 9.05 -8.50
N ARG A 200 25.33 7.94 -8.91
CA ARG A 200 24.04 7.49 -8.39
C ARG A 200 24.20 6.75 -7.07
N GLY A 201 23.23 6.90 -6.20
CA GLY A 201 23.17 6.24 -4.92
C GLY A 201 21.86 6.49 -4.20
N PHE A 202 21.82 6.17 -2.91
CA PHE A 202 20.60 6.25 -2.10
C PHE A 202 20.88 6.84 -0.72
N LEU A 203 20.02 7.72 -0.24
CA LEU A 203 19.85 7.90 1.21
C LEU A 203 19.16 6.63 1.74
N MET A 204 19.84 5.90 2.61
CA MET A 204 19.31 4.66 3.21
C MET A 204 18.88 4.91 4.66
N ARG A 205 17.59 4.72 4.90
CA ARG A 205 16.97 4.72 6.22
C ARG A 205 16.57 3.30 6.64
N VAL A 206 16.63 2.98 7.91
CA VAL A 206 16.38 1.63 8.43
C VAL A 206 15.54 1.62 9.70
N ALA A 207 14.93 0.47 10.00
CA ALA A 207 14.22 0.20 11.26
C ALA A 207 12.95 1.04 11.51
N GLY A 208 12.25 1.47 10.46
CA GLY A 208 10.93 2.09 10.55
C GLY A 208 9.78 1.09 10.77
N GLY A 209 8.61 1.61 11.15
CA GLY A 209 7.38 0.81 11.12
C GLY A 209 6.26 1.35 11.99
N LEU A 210 5.03 1.23 11.50
CA LEU A 210 3.81 1.75 12.14
C LEU A 210 3.31 0.85 13.29
N SER A 211 2.37 -0.07 13.06
CA SER A 211 1.74 -0.88 14.13
C SER A 211 1.25 -0.01 15.31
N THR A 212 0.98 -0.61 16.46
CA THR A 212 0.50 0.08 17.66
C THR A 212 1.48 1.10 18.25
N SER A 213 2.76 1.00 17.92
CA SER A 213 3.82 1.87 18.45
C SER A 213 4.74 2.29 17.30
N PRO A 214 4.44 3.39 16.60
CA PRO A 214 5.15 3.78 15.39
C PRO A 214 6.62 4.16 15.69
N GLN A 215 7.49 3.92 14.71
CA GLN A 215 8.92 4.26 14.73
C GLN A 215 9.29 4.84 13.37
N ALA A 216 9.91 6.01 13.36
CA ALA A 216 10.52 6.57 12.16
C ALA A 216 11.85 5.85 11.91
N ALA A 217 12.12 5.51 10.65
CA ALA A 217 13.38 4.93 10.25
C ALA A 217 14.53 5.93 10.47
N ILE A 218 15.67 5.45 10.93
CA ILE A 218 16.89 6.26 11.16
C ILE A 218 17.83 6.15 9.97
N VAL A 219 18.68 7.14 9.74
CA VAL A 219 19.67 7.09 8.66
C VAL A 219 20.77 6.07 8.99
N PHE A 220 21.05 5.18 8.04
CA PHE A 220 22.22 4.29 8.07
C PHE A 220 23.31 4.78 7.11
N HIS A 221 22.92 5.19 5.90
CA HIS A 221 23.83 5.85 4.96
C HIS A 221 23.18 7.12 4.42
N GLU A 222 23.83 8.28 4.60
CA GLU A 222 23.42 9.53 3.96
C GLU A 222 23.52 9.43 2.42
N PHE A 223 24.51 8.67 1.95
CA PHE A 223 24.68 8.33 0.55
C PHE A 223 25.34 6.94 0.44
N LEU A 224 24.56 5.97 -0.01
CA LEU A 224 25.00 4.62 -0.35
C LEU A 224 25.19 4.54 -1.87
N PRO A 225 26.42 4.35 -2.38
CA PRO A 225 26.65 4.12 -3.80
C PRO A 225 25.83 2.94 -4.30
N GLU A 226 25.28 3.06 -5.50
CA GLU A 226 24.34 2.07 -6.03
C GLU A 226 24.95 0.66 -6.14
N GLU A 227 26.24 0.56 -6.45
CA GLU A 227 26.96 -0.70 -6.56
C GLU A 227 27.07 -1.47 -5.24
N ARG A 228 26.77 -0.83 -4.10
CA ARG A 228 26.74 -1.43 -2.75
C ARG A 228 25.34 -1.66 -2.22
N LEU A 229 24.32 -1.47 -3.06
CA LEU A 229 22.93 -1.54 -2.65
C LEU A 229 22.55 -2.89 -2.02
N LEU A 230 22.91 -4.00 -2.69
CA LEU A 230 22.58 -5.34 -2.21
C LEU A 230 23.36 -5.70 -0.94
N ASP A 231 24.63 -5.27 -0.85
CA ASP A 231 25.48 -5.46 0.32
C ASP A 231 24.87 -4.86 1.60
N ALA A 232 24.42 -3.60 1.51
CA ALA A 232 23.81 -2.92 2.65
C ALA A 232 22.44 -3.53 3.01
N CYS A 233 21.66 -3.95 2.01
CA CYS A 233 20.39 -4.64 2.25
C CYS A 233 20.60 -5.98 2.95
N GLU A 234 21.59 -6.76 2.54
CA GLU A 234 21.99 -8.01 3.18
C GLU A 234 22.40 -7.77 4.63
N ALA A 235 23.24 -6.76 4.89
CA ALA A 235 23.72 -6.45 6.23
C ALA A 235 22.57 -6.18 7.21
N VAL A 236 21.63 -5.30 6.83
CA VAL A 236 20.46 -4.99 7.67
C VAL A 236 19.60 -6.23 7.91
N ASN A 237 19.40 -7.05 6.88
CA ASN A 237 18.61 -8.28 7.01
C ASN A 237 19.28 -9.30 7.95
N ARG A 238 20.60 -9.52 7.84
CA ARG A 238 21.36 -10.41 8.72
C ARG A 238 21.38 -9.96 10.17
N VAL A 239 21.55 -8.66 10.42
CA VAL A 239 21.44 -8.11 11.78
C VAL A 239 20.04 -8.38 12.32
N PHE A 240 19.00 -8.14 11.53
CA PHE A 240 17.64 -8.44 11.96
C PHE A 240 17.43 -9.93 12.27
N ASP A 241 17.89 -10.81 11.39
CA ASP A 241 17.76 -12.26 11.54
C ASP A 241 18.39 -12.77 12.84
N ARG A 242 19.62 -12.31 13.13
CA ARG A 242 20.41 -12.71 14.30
C ARG A 242 19.89 -12.15 15.61
N THR A 243 19.38 -10.92 15.61
CA THR A 243 19.09 -10.17 16.85
C THR A 243 17.62 -9.97 17.14
N GLY A 244 16.73 -10.23 16.17
CA GLY A 244 15.31 -10.04 16.31
C GLY A 244 14.67 -11.05 17.27
N ASN A 245 13.65 -10.61 18.00
CA ASN A 245 12.94 -11.42 18.96
C ASN A 245 12.08 -12.48 18.25
N ARG A 246 12.27 -13.77 18.57
CA ARG A 246 11.48 -14.89 18.04
C ARG A 246 10.45 -15.44 19.03
N ASP A 247 10.54 -15.08 20.31
CA ASP A 247 9.65 -15.55 21.38
C ASP A 247 8.34 -14.75 21.42
N ASN A 248 8.42 -13.44 21.19
CA ASN A 248 7.29 -12.53 21.26
C ASN A 248 7.05 -11.82 19.92
N LYS A 249 6.10 -12.36 19.15
CA LYS A 249 5.70 -11.83 17.83
C LYS A 249 5.27 -10.35 17.83
N HIS A 250 4.82 -9.81 18.97
CA HIS A 250 4.40 -8.40 19.10
C HIS A 250 5.59 -7.45 19.28
N ARG A 251 6.79 -7.96 19.60
CA ARG A 251 8.04 -7.22 19.74
C ARG A 251 9.14 -7.73 18.79
N ALA A 252 8.75 -8.36 17.69
CA ALA A 252 9.64 -9.08 16.76
C ALA A 252 10.08 -8.31 15.50
N ARG A 253 9.63 -7.07 15.29
CA ARG A 253 10.03 -6.23 14.14
C ARG A 253 11.40 -5.58 14.36
N LEU A 254 12.13 -5.25 13.30
CA LEU A 254 13.45 -4.61 13.36
C LEU A 254 13.47 -3.34 14.23
N LYS A 255 12.42 -2.52 14.18
CA LYS A 255 12.29 -1.35 15.07
C LYS A 255 12.42 -1.64 16.57
N TYR A 256 12.09 -2.85 17.02
CA TYR A 256 12.28 -3.24 18.42
C TYR A 256 13.71 -3.65 18.74
N VAL A 257 14.46 -4.15 17.75
CA VAL A 257 15.91 -4.35 17.87
C VAL A 257 16.57 -3.00 18.12
N LEU A 258 16.27 -2.00 17.27
CA LEU A 258 16.73 -0.62 17.46
C LEU A 258 16.41 -0.10 18.87
N ARG A 259 15.15 -0.22 19.32
CA ARG A 259 14.75 0.25 20.65
C ARG A 259 15.46 -0.48 21.80
N LYS A 260 15.73 -1.78 21.64
CA LYS A 260 16.39 -2.59 22.66
C LYS A 260 17.89 -2.27 22.74
N MET A 261 18.54 -2.11 21.60
CA MET A 261 19.98 -1.84 21.52
C MET A 261 20.34 -0.37 21.78
N GLY A 262 19.44 0.55 21.46
CA GLY A 262 19.76 1.97 21.34
C GLY A 262 20.32 2.31 19.96
N HIS A 263 20.34 3.61 19.62
CA HIS A 263 20.73 4.08 18.29
C HIS A 263 22.19 3.74 17.93
N GLU A 264 23.15 4.13 18.78
CA GLU A 264 24.58 3.96 18.47
C GLU A 264 24.99 2.48 18.38
N PRO A 265 24.64 1.59 19.34
CA PRO A 265 25.03 0.18 19.24
C PRO A 265 24.36 -0.53 18.06
N PHE A 266 23.15 -0.12 17.68
CA PHE A 266 22.47 -0.65 16.51
C PHE A 266 23.19 -0.26 15.21
N LEU A 267 23.56 1.01 15.04
CA LEU A 267 24.32 1.46 13.87
C LEU A 267 25.70 0.81 13.81
N ALA A 268 26.38 0.66 14.94
CA ALA A 268 27.66 -0.05 15.00
C ALA A 268 27.54 -1.50 14.50
N ALA A 269 26.50 -2.23 14.95
CA ALA A 269 26.24 -3.59 14.48
C ALA A 269 25.92 -3.67 12.99
N LEU A 270 25.22 -2.67 12.44
CA LEU A 270 24.98 -2.59 10.99
C LEU A 270 26.26 -2.33 10.19
N HIS A 271 27.12 -1.42 10.65
CA HIS A 271 28.41 -1.15 10.00
C HIS A 271 29.36 -2.35 10.07
N GLU A 272 29.39 -3.05 11.21
CA GLU A 272 30.17 -4.28 11.37
C GLU A 272 29.71 -5.38 10.40
N GLU A 273 28.40 -5.64 10.33
CA GLU A 273 27.88 -6.63 9.39
C GLU A 273 28.08 -6.21 7.93
N TYR A 274 27.92 -4.93 7.61
CA TYR A 274 28.17 -4.41 6.27
C TYR A 274 29.64 -4.59 5.86
N ALA A 275 30.59 -4.29 6.74
CA ALA A 275 32.00 -4.58 6.49
C ALA A 275 32.27 -6.08 6.32
N ALA A 276 31.59 -6.94 7.09
CA ALA A 276 31.71 -8.39 6.96
C ALA A 276 31.14 -8.93 5.64
N VAL A 277 30.03 -8.37 5.13
CA VAL A 277 29.48 -8.70 3.81
C VAL A 277 30.49 -8.34 2.71
N LEU A 278 31.08 -7.15 2.77
CA LEU A 278 32.11 -6.73 1.82
C LEU A 278 33.36 -7.62 1.88
N ALA A 279 33.81 -8.00 3.08
CA ALA A 279 34.96 -8.89 3.26
C ALA A 279 34.72 -10.30 2.69
N ARG A 280 33.46 -10.73 2.55
CA ARG A 280 33.06 -11.99 1.89
C ARG A 280 32.93 -11.86 0.36
N GLY A 281 33.27 -10.71 -0.21
CA GLY A 281 33.22 -10.43 -1.65
C GLY A 281 32.02 -9.58 -2.08
N GLY A 282 31.04 -9.37 -1.20
CA GLY A 282 29.80 -8.67 -1.50
C GLY A 282 28.93 -9.37 -2.55
N THR A 283 27.83 -8.73 -2.92
CA THR A 283 26.96 -9.13 -4.02
C THR A 283 26.94 -8.02 -5.07
N PRO A 284 27.45 -8.27 -6.30
CA PRO A 284 27.42 -7.27 -7.35
C PRO A 284 25.98 -6.91 -7.71
N LEU A 285 25.71 -5.61 -7.85
CA LEU A 285 24.46 -5.15 -8.42
C LEU A 285 24.47 -5.38 -9.93
N ASP A 286 23.71 -6.37 -10.39
CA ASP A 286 23.41 -6.56 -11.80
C ASP A 286 22.03 -5.96 -12.11
N LEU A 287 22.00 -4.87 -12.88
CA LEU A 287 20.76 -4.27 -13.36
C LEU A 287 20.29 -4.84 -14.70
N SER A 288 21.10 -5.66 -15.38
CA SER A 288 20.70 -6.31 -16.63
C SER A 288 19.65 -7.40 -16.41
N VAL A 289 19.52 -7.90 -15.17
CA VAL A 289 18.42 -8.78 -14.76
C VAL A 289 17.07 -8.07 -14.72
N ALA A 290 17.06 -6.74 -14.72
CA ALA A 290 15.83 -5.97 -14.71
C ALA A 290 15.15 -6.03 -16.07
N THR A 291 13.82 -6.10 -16.05
CA THR A 291 13.05 -6.12 -17.29
C THR A 291 13.25 -4.81 -18.04
N ALA A 292 13.56 -4.92 -19.34
CA ALA A 292 13.69 -3.74 -20.19
C ALA A 292 12.39 -2.92 -20.16
N PRO A 293 12.47 -1.59 -20.04
CA PRO A 293 11.29 -0.75 -20.10
C PRO A 293 10.64 -0.91 -21.48
N PRO A 294 9.31 -1.02 -21.54
CA PRO A 294 8.63 -1.20 -22.80
C PRO A 294 8.67 0.08 -23.64
N THR A 295 8.48 -0.06 -24.95
CA THR A 295 8.54 1.07 -25.89
C THR A 295 7.21 1.83 -25.87
N PRO A 296 7.19 3.12 -25.50
CA PRO A 296 5.97 3.89 -25.47
C PRO A 296 5.46 4.21 -26.89
N PRO A 297 4.13 4.36 -27.07
CA PRO A 297 3.55 4.77 -28.35
C PRO A 297 3.98 6.20 -28.70
N PRO A 298 4.34 6.50 -29.95
CA PRO A 298 4.90 7.81 -30.31
C PRO A 298 3.91 8.95 -29.99
N PRO A 299 4.39 10.09 -29.46
CA PRO A 299 3.55 11.25 -29.27
C PRO A 299 3.28 11.90 -30.63
N ALA A 300 2.09 12.48 -30.81
CA ALA A 300 1.83 13.31 -31.98
C ALA A 300 2.69 14.59 -31.92
N THR A 301 3.15 15.05 -33.08
CA THR A 301 3.91 16.30 -33.24
C THR A 301 3.03 17.56 -33.13
N THR A 302 1.73 17.38 -33.20
CA THR A 302 0.69 18.42 -33.16
C THR A 302 -0.38 18.02 -32.16
N ASP A 303 -0.85 18.97 -31.35
CA ASP A 303 -2.03 18.82 -30.48
C ASP A 303 -3.28 18.82 -31.38
N ASP A 304 -3.47 17.79 -32.21
CA ASP A 304 -4.52 17.83 -33.23
C ASP A 304 -5.93 17.59 -32.65
N ALA A 305 -6.77 18.55 -33.04
CA ALA A 305 -8.22 18.67 -33.05
C ALA A 305 -9.01 18.71 -31.71
N PRO A 306 -9.91 19.71 -31.54
CA PRO A 306 -10.81 19.78 -30.40
C PRO A 306 -11.93 18.74 -30.56
N SER A 307 -11.83 17.61 -29.88
CA SER A 307 -12.98 16.71 -29.69
C SER A 307 -13.33 16.59 -28.20
N THR A 308 -14.60 16.90 -27.91
CA THR A 308 -15.36 16.64 -26.66
C THR A 308 -14.63 16.92 -25.33
N ARG A 309 -14.12 18.14 -25.17
CA ARG A 309 -13.59 18.64 -23.88
C ARG A 309 -14.72 19.10 -22.96
N GLY A 310 -15.64 18.20 -22.62
CA GLY A 310 -16.72 18.48 -21.68
C GLY A 310 -16.21 18.79 -20.27
N PRO A 311 -17.01 19.43 -19.39
CA PRO A 311 -16.62 19.75 -18.02
C PRO A 311 -16.07 18.55 -17.23
N GLY A 312 -16.64 17.35 -17.42
CA GLY A 312 -16.17 16.11 -16.78
C GLY A 312 -14.73 15.74 -17.16
N TYR A 313 -14.39 15.81 -18.46
CA TYR A 313 -13.03 15.55 -18.93
C TYR A 313 -12.03 16.58 -18.38
N LEU A 314 -12.40 17.87 -18.34
CA LEU A 314 -11.50 18.91 -17.83
C LEU A 314 -11.21 18.72 -16.33
N LEU A 315 -12.24 18.37 -15.55
CA LEU A 315 -12.09 18.04 -14.13
C LEU A 315 -11.19 16.80 -13.94
N TRP A 316 -11.44 15.74 -14.71
CA TRP A 316 -10.61 14.54 -14.67
C TRP A 316 -9.16 14.83 -15.09
N ARG A 317 -8.93 15.55 -16.19
CA ARG A 317 -7.58 15.88 -16.66
C ARG A 317 -6.80 16.64 -15.58
N GLY A 318 -7.42 17.63 -14.94
CA GLY A 318 -6.78 18.42 -13.89
C GLY A 318 -6.47 17.64 -12.61
N GLY A 319 -7.26 16.61 -12.29
CA GLY A 319 -7.11 15.82 -11.05
C GLY A 319 -6.40 14.48 -11.20
N ASN A 320 -6.33 13.92 -12.41
CA ASN A 320 -5.92 12.54 -12.65
C ASN A 320 -4.79 12.42 -13.66
N THR A 321 -4.20 13.52 -14.13
CA THR A 321 -3.06 13.45 -15.05
C THR A 321 -1.89 14.26 -14.51
N VAL A 322 -0.68 13.77 -14.77
CA VAL A 322 0.59 14.41 -14.42
C VAL A 322 1.42 14.45 -15.69
N ALA A 323 1.88 15.65 -16.09
CA ALA A 323 2.79 15.77 -17.22
C ALA A 323 4.09 15.00 -16.92
N GLN A 324 4.60 14.28 -17.92
CA GLN A 324 5.88 13.62 -17.81
C GLN A 324 7.03 14.54 -18.21
N ASP A 325 8.22 14.16 -17.77
CA ASP A 325 9.49 14.76 -18.15
C ASP A 325 9.75 14.64 -19.66
N GLN A 326 9.21 13.60 -20.28
CA GLN A 326 9.28 13.38 -21.72
C GLN A 326 8.18 14.18 -22.42
N PRO A 327 8.53 15.11 -23.32
CA PRO A 327 7.55 15.95 -23.99
C PRO A 327 6.47 15.14 -24.72
N GLY A 328 5.23 15.59 -24.63
CA GLY A 328 4.10 14.95 -25.30
C GLY A 328 3.48 13.76 -24.56
N TYR A 329 3.91 13.46 -23.34
CA TYR A 329 3.37 12.37 -22.52
C TYR A 329 2.81 12.83 -21.17
N HIS A 330 1.84 12.07 -20.67
CA HIS A 330 1.31 12.18 -19.33
C HIS A 330 1.28 10.80 -18.65
N ALA A 331 1.45 10.81 -17.33
CA ALA A 331 1.00 9.73 -16.46
C ALA A 331 -0.47 9.97 -16.10
N VAL A 332 -1.26 8.90 -16.03
CA VAL A 332 -2.68 8.93 -15.70
C VAL A 332 -2.92 8.13 -14.42
N LEU A 333 -3.45 8.80 -13.40
CA LEU A 333 -3.83 8.25 -12.11
C LEU A 333 -5.29 7.77 -12.17
N ILE A 334 -5.49 6.46 -12.06
CA ILE A 334 -6.83 5.85 -12.06
C ILE A 334 -7.22 5.59 -10.61
N ARG A 335 -8.22 6.33 -10.15
CA ARG A 335 -8.76 6.22 -8.79
C ARG A 335 -9.61 4.95 -8.66
N LEU A 336 -9.28 4.10 -7.70
CA LEU A 336 -10.07 2.93 -7.34
C LEU A 336 -10.86 3.20 -6.07
N ALA A 337 -12.14 2.84 -6.06
CA ALA A 337 -12.96 2.93 -4.86
C ALA A 337 -12.41 1.98 -3.78
N LEU A 338 -11.69 2.54 -2.79
CA LEU A 338 -11.07 1.80 -1.69
C LEU A 338 -10.16 0.65 -2.19
N GLY A 339 -9.48 0.87 -3.31
CA GLY A 339 -8.61 -0.10 -3.96
C GLY A 339 -9.31 -1.28 -4.65
N ALA A 340 -10.64 -1.31 -4.75
CA ALA A 340 -11.35 -2.39 -5.44
C ALA A 340 -11.24 -2.23 -6.97
N VAL A 341 -10.98 -3.33 -7.67
CA VAL A 341 -11.00 -3.43 -9.13
C VAL A 341 -11.66 -4.73 -9.54
N THR A 342 -12.69 -4.65 -10.38
CA THR A 342 -13.50 -5.83 -10.79
C THR A 342 -12.78 -6.65 -11.87
N ALA A 343 -13.19 -7.91 -12.05
CA ALA A 343 -12.69 -8.74 -13.14
C ALA A 343 -12.90 -8.07 -14.52
N THR A 344 -14.08 -7.52 -14.78
CA THR A 344 -14.38 -6.78 -16.02
C THR A 344 -13.46 -5.59 -16.22
N GLN A 345 -13.20 -4.82 -15.16
CA GLN A 345 -12.28 -3.68 -15.21
C GLN A 345 -10.85 -4.13 -15.50
N LEU A 346 -10.37 -5.20 -14.86
CA LEU A 346 -9.02 -5.74 -15.09
C LEU A 346 -8.82 -6.18 -16.56
N ARG A 347 -9.80 -6.88 -17.16
CA ARG A 347 -9.75 -7.26 -18.60
C ARG A 347 -9.76 -6.04 -19.51
N ALA A 348 -10.59 -5.05 -19.22
CA ALA A 348 -10.60 -3.82 -20.00
C ALA A 348 -9.26 -3.07 -19.89
N LEU A 349 -8.69 -2.97 -18.68
CA LEU A 349 -7.39 -2.35 -18.44
C LEU A 349 -6.26 -3.06 -19.19
N SER A 350 -6.28 -4.39 -19.29
CA SER A 350 -5.32 -5.18 -20.09
C SER A 350 -5.24 -4.67 -21.53
N LYS A 351 -6.40 -4.39 -22.15
CA LYS A 351 -6.47 -3.80 -23.48
C LYS A 351 -6.02 -2.33 -23.50
N LEU A 352 -6.50 -1.51 -22.56
CA LEU A 352 -6.18 -0.07 -22.53
C LEU A 352 -4.68 0.21 -22.32
N VAL A 353 -4.02 -0.60 -21.51
CA VAL A 353 -2.57 -0.53 -21.27
C VAL A 353 -1.79 -0.71 -22.57
N THR A 354 -2.20 -1.68 -23.40
CA THR A 354 -1.58 -1.93 -24.71
C THR A 354 -1.93 -0.83 -25.71
N ASP A 355 -3.19 -0.41 -25.71
CA ASP A 355 -3.68 0.50 -26.72
C ASP A 355 -3.15 1.92 -26.49
N PHE A 356 -3.04 2.40 -25.24
CA PHE A 356 -2.82 3.83 -24.93
C PHE A 356 -1.51 4.19 -24.21
N ALA A 357 -0.81 3.22 -23.65
CA ALA A 357 0.34 3.43 -22.76
C ALA A 357 1.55 2.61 -23.22
N ASP A 358 2.59 2.53 -22.39
CA ASP A 358 3.78 1.74 -22.65
C ASP A 358 3.58 0.22 -22.54
N GLY A 359 2.36 -0.31 -22.46
CA GLY A 359 2.16 -1.75 -22.22
C GLY A 359 2.40 -2.16 -20.76
N SER A 360 2.55 -1.21 -19.82
CA SER A 360 2.57 -1.47 -18.38
C SER A 360 1.53 -0.67 -17.60
N LEU A 361 1.07 -1.25 -16.49
CA LEU A 361 0.26 -0.59 -15.46
C LEU A 361 1.01 -0.67 -14.14
N ARG A 362 0.92 0.37 -13.30
CA ARG A 362 1.46 0.34 -11.94
C ARG A 362 0.36 0.43 -10.91
N THR A 363 0.42 -0.36 -9.86
CA THR A 363 -0.37 -0.14 -8.64
C THR A 363 0.36 0.85 -7.72
N SER A 364 -0.38 1.57 -6.86
CA SER A 364 0.18 2.55 -5.93
C SER A 364 -0.06 2.19 -4.46
N ILE A 365 0.70 2.83 -3.56
CA ILE A 365 0.55 2.66 -2.10
C ILE A 365 -0.70 3.34 -1.54
N GLU A 366 -1.32 4.24 -2.31
CA GLU A 366 -2.65 4.82 -2.03
C GLU A 366 -3.79 3.90 -2.50
N GLN A 367 -3.46 2.70 -3.00
CA GLN A 367 -4.41 1.71 -3.51
C GLN A 367 -5.02 2.06 -4.88
N ASN A 368 -4.33 2.86 -5.68
CA ASN A 368 -4.77 3.25 -7.03
C ASN A 368 -3.93 2.57 -8.12
N LEU A 369 -4.26 2.90 -9.38
CA LEU A 369 -3.49 2.46 -10.55
C LEU A 369 -2.90 3.67 -11.28
N VAL A 370 -1.83 3.45 -12.02
CA VAL A 370 -1.12 4.46 -12.80
C VAL A 370 -0.77 3.89 -14.18
N LEU A 371 -1.22 4.57 -15.23
CA LEU A 371 -0.71 4.39 -16.59
C LEU A 371 0.40 5.40 -16.82
N ARG A 372 1.52 4.97 -17.40
CA ARG A 372 2.60 5.87 -17.81
C ARG A 372 2.66 5.92 -19.33
N TRP A 373 3.33 6.94 -19.84
CA TRP A 373 3.60 7.16 -21.26
C TRP A 373 2.33 7.23 -22.10
N VAL A 374 1.28 7.87 -21.59
CA VAL A 374 0.08 8.15 -22.37
C VAL A 374 0.33 9.40 -23.21
N PRO A 375 0.27 9.33 -24.56
CA PRO A 375 0.43 10.51 -25.38
C PRO A 375 -0.66 11.54 -25.11
N THR A 376 -0.30 12.82 -24.99
CA THR A 376 -1.24 13.91 -24.62
C THR A 376 -2.48 13.95 -25.49
N HIS A 377 -2.32 13.79 -26.81
CA HIS A 377 -3.42 13.81 -27.78
C HIS A 377 -4.42 12.65 -27.59
N ARG A 378 -4.04 11.58 -26.88
CA ARG A 378 -4.90 10.40 -26.65
C ARG A 378 -5.67 10.45 -25.33
N LEU A 379 -5.42 11.44 -24.47
CA LEU A 379 -6.10 11.59 -23.18
C LEU A 379 -7.64 11.63 -23.31
N PRO A 380 -8.27 12.33 -24.27
CA PRO A 380 -9.73 12.33 -24.41
C PRO A 380 -10.31 10.95 -24.74
N ALA A 381 -9.66 10.20 -25.63
CA ALA A 381 -10.07 8.85 -26.00
C ALA A 381 -9.87 7.86 -24.85
N LEU A 382 -8.74 7.96 -24.13
CA LEU A 382 -8.50 7.16 -22.93
C LEU A 382 -9.53 7.45 -21.84
N HIS A 383 -9.84 8.73 -21.58
CA HIS A 383 -10.88 9.13 -20.62
C HIS A 383 -12.22 8.47 -20.95
N SER A 384 -12.65 8.55 -22.22
CA SER A 384 -13.91 7.94 -22.66
C SER A 384 -13.93 6.42 -22.47
N ALA A 385 -12.80 5.76 -22.73
CA ALA A 385 -12.66 4.32 -22.54
C ALA A 385 -12.64 3.91 -21.05
N LEU A 386 -12.02 4.73 -20.18
CA LEU A 386 -12.07 4.54 -18.73
C LEU A 386 -13.47 4.79 -18.18
N ASP A 387 -14.20 5.78 -18.70
CA ASP A 387 -15.56 6.11 -18.28
C ASP A 387 -16.53 4.97 -18.56
N ALA A 388 -16.41 4.34 -19.74
CA ALA A 388 -17.21 3.18 -20.15
C ALA A 388 -17.08 1.98 -19.19
N ILE A 389 -16.01 1.91 -18.39
CA ILE A 389 -15.78 0.86 -17.38
C ILE A 389 -15.82 1.38 -15.93
N GLY A 390 -16.28 2.62 -15.73
CA GLY A 390 -16.44 3.24 -14.42
C GLY A 390 -15.13 3.63 -13.73
N LEU A 391 -14.05 3.86 -14.49
CA LEU A 391 -12.72 4.19 -13.98
C LEU A 391 -12.24 5.62 -14.33
N ALA A 392 -13.11 6.47 -14.88
CA ALA A 392 -12.80 7.88 -15.16
C ALA A 392 -13.15 8.84 -14.01
N LYS A 393 -13.37 8.34 -12.78
CA LYS A 393 -13.73 9.20 -11.65
C LYS A 393 -12.59 10.19 -11.32
N PRO A 394 -12.87 11.50 -11.21
CA PRO A 394 -11.85 12.48 -10.87
C PRO A 394 -11.40 12.37 -9.41
N GLY A 395 -10.27 13.01 -9.10
CA GLY A 395 -9.79 13.21 -7.73
C GLY A 395 -8.95 12.08 -7.17
N ALA A 396 -8.14 11.42 -8.01
CA ALA A 396 -7.09 10.53 -7.51
C ALA A 396 -6.13 11.31 -6.58
N ARG A 397 -5.73 10.72 -5.46
CA ARG A 397 -4.85 11.34 -4.44
C ARG A 397 -5.41 12.63 -3.82
N THR A 398 -6.74 12.81 -3.85
CA THR A 398 -7.40 13.94 -3.16
C THR A 398 -7.94 13.55 -1.79
N VAL A 399 -8.43 14.52 -1.02
CA VAL A 399 -9.07 14.29 0.29
C VAL A 399 -10.23 13.29 0.28
N ALA A 400 -10.94 13.16 -0.84
CA ALA A 400 -12.00 12.17 -1.01
C ALA A 400 -11.47 10.77 -1.34
N ASP A 401 -10.20 10.63 -1.73
CA ASP A 401 -9.55 9.38 -2.09
C ASP A 401 -8.96 8.66 -0.86
N VAL A 402 -9.87 8.13 -0.04
CA VAL A 402 -9.53 7.56 1.27
C VAL A 402 -8.85 6.20 1.14
N THR A 403 -7.68 6.05 1.77
CA THR A 403 -6.99 4.76 1.88
C THR A 403 -7.55 3.96 3.08
N THR A 404 -7.82 2.67 2.89
CA THR A 404 -8.34 1.80 3.95
C THR A 404 -7.61 0.46 4.02
N CYS A 405 -7.59 -0.16 5.20
CA CYS A 405 -7.32 -1.60 5.29
C CYS A 405 -8.63 -2.41 5.05
N PRO A 406 -8.56 -3.75 4.92
CA PRO A 406 -9.76 -4.57 4.77
C PRO A 406 -10.79 -4.42 5.91
N GLY A 407 -10.33 -4.18 7.14
CA GLY A 407 -11.23 -3.99 8.29
C GLY A 407 -11.96 -5.27 8.69
N ALA A 408 -13.01 -5.12 9.51
CA ALA A 408 -13.77 -6.24 10.05
C ALA A 408 -14.53 -7.06 9.00
N GLU A 409 -14.63 -6.57 7.76
CA GLU A 409 -15.24 -7.29 6.64
C GLU A 409 -14.58 -8.66 6.38
N THR A 410 -13.24 -8.72 6.40
CA THR A 410 -12.49 -9.97 6.16
C THR A 410 -11.34 -10.21 7.14
N CYS A 411 -10.86 -9.20 7.87
CA CYS A 411 -9.67 -9.35 8.70
C CYS A 411 -9.97 -9.92 10.09
N ASN A 412 -9.29 -11.01 10.47
CA ASN A 412 -9.36 -11.61 11.81
C ASN A 412 -8.92 -10.67 12.95
N LEU A 413 -8.06 -9.69 12.65
CA LEU A 413 -7.51 -8.79 13.68
C LEU A 413 -8.26 -7.46 13.80
N ALA A 414 -9.22 -7.21 12.92
CA ALA A 414 -9.92 -5.94 12.91
C ALA A 414 -10.97 -5.87 14.02
N VAL A 415 -11.02 -4.71 14.69
CA VAL A 415 -11.99 -4.41 15.73
C VAL A 415 -13.31 -3.95 15.11
N THR A 416 -13.24 -3.13 14.06
CA THR A 416 -14.39 -2.52 13.36
C THR A 416 -14.12 -2.38 11.85
N ALA A 417 -15.18 -2.10 11.10
CA ALA A 417 -15.26 -1.95 9.65
C ALA A 417 -14.56 -0.69 9.09
N SER A 418 -13.37 -0.82 8.50
CA SER A 418 -12.67 0.35 7.94
C SER A 418 -13.07 0.74 6.52
N ARG A 419 -13.47 -0.22 5.69
CA ARG A 419 -13.84 0.07 4.28
C ARG A 419 -15.14 0.87 4.24
N GLN A 420 -16.12 0.47 5.03
CA GLN A 420 -17.43 1.11 5.16
C GLN A 420 -17.29 2.54 5.71
N VAL A 421 -16.43 2.77 6.72
CA VAL A 421 -16.10 4.13 7.18
C VAL A 421 -15.43 4.95 6.08
N GLY A 422 -14.46 4.38 5.36
CA GLY A 422 -13.81 5.06 4.24
C GLY A 422 -14.80 5.47 3.14
N ALA A 423 -15.71 4.57 2.77
CA ALA A 423 -16.77 4.85 1.80
C ALA A 423 -17.69 5.99 2.27
N ALA A 424 -18.09 5.98 3.55
CA ALA A 424 -18.93 7.03 4.11
C ALA A 424 -18.23 8.41 4.11
N ILE A 425 -16.92 8.44 4.39
CA ILE A 425 -16.12 9.68 4.29
C ILE A 425 -16.10 10.17 2.84
N SER A 426 -15.72 9.31 1.89
CA SER A 426 -15.67 9.69 0.46
C SER A 426 -17.03 10.20 -0.02
N ALA A 427 -18.13 9.49 0.30
CA ALA A 427 -19.47 9.90 -0.07
C ALA A 427 -19.84 11.27 0.51
N ARG A 428 -19.58 11.49 1.81
CA ARG A 428 -19.85 12.78 2.49
C ARG A 428 -19.13 13.95 1.83
N LEU A 429 -17.84 13.76 1.49
CA LEU A 429 -17.02 14.80 0.87
C LEU A 429 -17.41 15.07 -0.60
N GLU A 430 -17.98 14.10 -1.29
CA GLU A 430 -18.33 14.21 -2.71
C GLU A 430 -19.77 14.67 -2.95
N SER A 431 -20.71 14.34 -2.06
CA SER A 431 -22.13 14.62 -2.27
C SER A 431 -22.62 15.91 -1.60
N ASP A 432 -21.93 16.41 -0.57
CA ASP A 432 -22.35 17.63 0.13
C ASP A 432 -21.89 18.89 -0.62
N VAL A 433 -22.83 19.52 -1.33
CA VAL A 433 -22.60 20.73 -2.11
C VAL A 433 -22.07 21.88 -1.25
N ALA A 434 -22.51 22.00 0.00
CA ALA A 434 -22.07 23.07 0.90
C ALA A 434 -20.60 22.90 1.31
N LEU A 435 -20.09 21.67 1.31
CA LEU A 435 -18.72 21.34 1.70
C LEU A 435 -17.72 21.41 0.53
N LEU A 436 -18.18 21.45 -0.72
CA LEU A 436 -17.31 21.44 -1.91
C LEU A 436 -16.21 22.53 -1.91
N PRO A 437 -16.46 23.79 -1.47
CA PRO A 437 -15.40 24.80 -1.37
C PRO A 437 -14.29 24.40 -0.39
N ALA A 438 -14.66 23.82 0.75
CA ALA A 438 -13.71 23.32 1.75
C ALA A 438 -12.96 22.11 1.24
N VAL A 439 -13.64 21.16 0.57
CA VAL A 439 -13.02 19.99 -0.09
C VAL A 439 -12.00 20.42 -1.14
N LYS A 440 -12.31 21.44 -1.95
CA LYS A 440 -11.37 21.99 -2.94
C LYS A 440 -10.13 22.58 -2.27
N THR A 441 -10.32 23.33 -1.17
CA THR A 441 -9.20 23.88 -0.39
C THR A 441 -8.37 22.77 0.25
N ALA A 442 -9.02 21.73 0.76
CA ALA A 442 -8.42 20.58 1.41
C ALA A 442 -7.92 19.51 0.43
N ALA A 443 -7.90 19.76 -0.90
CA ALA A 443 -7.73 18.70 -1.89
C ALA A 443 -6.51 17.82 -1.66
N ALA A 444 -5.38 18.37 -1.21
CA ALA A 444 -4.14 17.62 -0.94
C ALA A 444 -4.10 16.90 0.43
N THR A 445 -5.15 17.00 1.24
CA THR A 445 -5.23 16.36 2.56
C THR A 445 -5.32 14.84 2.41
N VAL A 446 -4.49 14.11 3.14
CA VAL A 446 -4.46 12.64 3.13
C VAL A 446 -5.29 12.08 4.27
N ILE A 447 -6.30 11.27 3.94
CA ILE A 447 -7.14 10.56 4.91
C ILE A 447 -6.89 9.06 4.85
N LYS A 448 -6.62 8.45 6.01
CA LYS A 448 -6.33 7.01 6.11
C LYS A 448 -7.07 6.34 7.27
N VAL A 449 -7.72 5.21 6.99
CA VAL A 449 -8.55 4.50 7.98
C VAL A 449 -8.07 3.06 8.16
N SER A 450 -7.95 2.61 9.41
CA SER A 450 -7.65 1.22 9.75
C SER A 450 -8.70 0.65 10.70
N GLY A 451 -9.07 -0.62 10.56
CA GLY A 451 -10.04 -1.27 11.45
C GLY A 451 -9.48 -1.68 12.81
N CYS A 452 -8.16 -1.53 13.03
CA CYS A 452 -7.50 -1.80 14.31
C CYS A 452 -6.18 -0.99 14.43
N PRO A 453 -5.54 -0.99 15.62
CA PRO A 453 -4.28 -0.30 15.87
C PRO A 453 -3.05 -0.78 15.08
N ASN A 454 -3.14 -1.89 14.30
CA ASN A 454 -2.00 -2.39 13.52
C ASN A 454 -1.56 -1.45 12.37
N SER A 455 -2.38 -0.45 12.03
CA SER A 455 -2.06 0.56 11.01
C SER A 455 -1.78 -0.03 9.63
N CYS A 456 -2.48 -1.10 9.28
CA CYS A 456 -2.38 -1.75 7.97
C CYS A 456 -2.85 -0.77 6.84
N GLY A 457 -3.73 0.20 7.15
CA GLY A 457 -4.12 1.33 6.30
C GLY A 457 -3.27 2.60 6.51
N GLN A 458 -2.22 2.54 7.33
CA GLN A 458 -1.23 3.61 7.56
C GLN A 458 -1.74 4.91 8.21
N HIS A 459 -2.72 4.82 9.12
CA HIS A 459 -3.34 5.99 9.77
C HIS A 459 -2.39 6.91 10.56
N HIS A 460 -1.22 6.44 10.99
CA HIS A 460 -0.29 7.30 11.75
C HIS A 460 0.36 8.39 10.91
N ILE A 461 0.45 8.19 9.58
CA ILE A 461 1.16 9.09 8.64
C ILE A 461 0.17 9.76 7.68
N ALA A 462 -0.99 10.13 8.21
CA ALA A 462 -2.03 10.83 7.50
C ALA A 462 -2.29 12.17 8.19
N ASP A 463 -2.70 13.17 7.41
CA ASP A 463 -3.16 14.45 7.95
C ASP A 463 -4.32 14.23 8.91
N ILE A 464 -5.27 13.37 8.48
CA ILE A 464 -6.39 12.86 9.26
C ILE A 464 -6.35 11.33 9.24
N GLY A 465 -5.90 10.73 10.34
CA GLY A 465 -5.81 9.30 10.51
C GLY A 465 -6.87 8.74 11.46
N TRP A 466 -7.39 7.55 11.15
CA TRP A 466 -8.36 6.87 12.00
C TRP A 466 -7.98 5.42 12.26
N HIS A 467 -8.10 4.97 13.50
CA HIS A 467 -8.08 3.53 13.79
C HIS A 467 -9.25 3.07 14.63
N GLY A 468 -9.76 1.88 14.28
CA GLY A 468 -10.84 1.21 14.96
C GLY A 468 -10.47 0.74 16.36
N ALA A 469 -11.39 0.96 17.29
CA ALA A 469 -11.35 0.56 18.68
C ALA A 469 -12.79 0.29 19.17
N ALA A 470 -12.93 -0.07 20.44
CA ALA A 470 -14.23 -0.26 21.08
C ALA A 470 -14.29 0.55 22.38
N ARG A 471 -15.50 1.00 22.75
CA ARG A 471 -15.78 1.70 24.01
C ARG A 471 -16.97 1.03 24.69
N LYS A 472 -16.84 0.73 25.98
CA LYS A 472 -17.95 0.22 26.81
C LYS A 472 -18.80 1.40 27.30
N VAL A 473 -20.12 1.29 27.21
CA VAL A 473 -21.11 2.27 27.68
C VAL A 473 -22.23 1.46 28.36
N GLY A 474 -22.29 1.52 29.70
CA GLY A 474 -23.10 0.57 30.47
C GLY A 474 -22.74 -0.88 30.12
N ASP A 475 -23.75 -1.68 29.77
CA ASP A 475 -23.58 -3.08 29.37
C ASP A 475 -23.35 -3.29 27.86
N ARG A 476 -23.35 -2.20 27.09
CA ARG A 476 -23.18 -2.23 25.64
C ARG A 476 -21.76 -1.83 25.25
N THR A 477 -21.36 -2.26 24.05
CA THR A 477 -20.07 -1.88 23.46
C THR A 477 -20.34 -1.14 22.16
N ALA A 478 -19.78 0.05 22.00
CA ALA A 478 -19.86 0.84 20.78
C ALA A 478 -18.56 0.73 19.95
N PRO A 479 -18.64 0.59 18.63
CA PRO A 479 -17.51 0.72 17.73
C PRO A 479 -17.11 2.20 17.63
N VAL A 480 -15.84 2.50 17.91
CA VAL A 480 -15.32 3.87 17.88
C VAL A 480 -14.01 3.92 17.09
N TYR A 481 -13.67 5.10 16.59
CA TYR A 481 -12.43 5.36 15.89
C TYR A 481 -11.63 6.42 16.62
N GLN A 482 -10.38 6.09 16.95
CA GLN A 482 -9.41 7.05 17.47
C GLN A 482 -8.92 7.94 16.34
N LEU A 483 -9.10 9.26 16.48
CA LEU A 483 -8.56 10.29 15.61
C LEU A 483 -7.07 10.51 15.87
N HIS A 484 -6.29 10.63 14.78
CA HIS A 484 -4.90 11.04 14.70
C HIS A 484 -4.79 12.27 13.80
N LEU A 485 -4.11 13.34 14.23
CA LEU A 485 -3.95 14.57 13.45
C LEU A 485 -2.49 14.98 13.25
N GLY A 486 -2.16 15.41 12.04
CA GLY A 486 -0.86 15.99 11.68
C GLY A 486 0.26 14.98 11.45
N GLY A 487 -0.10 13.76 11.02
CA GLY A 487 0.86 12.76 10.54
C GLY A 487 1.25 13.03 9.08
N GLY A 488 2.42 12.53 8.66
CA GLY A 488 2.91 12.75 7.29
C GLY A 488 4.41 12.51 7.17
N PHE A 489 5.04 13.22 6.23
CA PHE A 489 6.48 13.20 6.00
C PHE A 489 7.03 14.62 5.93
N ASP A 490 8.22 14.82 6.47
CA ASP A 490 9.03 16.01 6.24
C ASP A 490 10.45 15.60 5.81
N GLU A 491 11.36 16.57 5.61
CA GLU A 491 12.75 16.36 5.23
C GLU A 491 13.49 15.33 6.14
N ASN A 492 13.10 15.29 7.41
CA ASN A 492 13.66 14.45 8.45
C ASN A 492 12.91 13.11 8.59
N GLY A 493 11.99 12.80 7.68
CA GLY A 493 11.29 11.52 7.57
C GLY A 493 9.86 11.52 8.13
N ALA A 494 9.41 10.34 8.56
CA ALA A 494 8.03 10.15 9.00
C ALA A 494 7.69 10.98 10.25
N ARG A 495 6.48 11.54 10.29
CA ARG A 495 5.86 12.20 11.43
C ARG A 495 4.55 11.53 11.76
N PHE A 496 4.30 11.31 13.04
CA PHE A 496 3.12 10.58 13.49
C PHE A 496 2.06 11.52 14.04
N GLY A 497 0.82 11.29 13.62
CA GLY A 497 -0.32 12.07 14.08
C GLY A 497 -0.57 11.90 15.58
N ARG A 498 -1.00 12.98 16.22
CA ARG A 498 -1.35 13.02 17.65
C ARG A 498 -2.72 12.39 17.87
N GLN A 499 -2.83 11.51 18.86
CA GLN A 499 -4.14 10.98 19.27
C GLN A 499 -4.95 12.06 19.97
N ILE A 500 -6.17 12.34 19.47
CA ILE A 500 -7.03 13.40 20.00
C ILE A 500 -8.24 12.83 20.73
N VAL A 501 -9.24 12.34 19.98
CA VAL A 501 -10.55 11.92 20.51
C VAL A 501 -11.01 10.63 19.85
N LYS A 502 -11.90 9.88 20.51
CA LYS A 502 -12.57 8.71 19.95
C LYS A 502 -13.98 9.08 19.51
N ILE A 503 -14.30 8.82 18.25
CA ILE A 503 -15.61 9.12 17.65
C ILE A 503 -16.33 7.82 17.29
N PRO A 504 -17.63 7.66 17.60
CA PRO A 504 -18.42 6.51 17.15
C PRO A 504 -18.37 6.31 15.64
N ALA A 505 -18.31 5.05 15.18
CA ALA A 505 -18.07 4.71 13.78
C ALA A 505 -18.98 5.46 12.78
N ARG A 506 -20.28 5.56 13.11
CA ARG A 506 -21.28 6.23 12.26
C ARG A 506 -21.16 7.75 12.21
N ARG A 507 -20.43 8.35 13.16
CA ARG A 507 -20.20 9.81 13.25
C ARG A 507 -18.86 10.24 12.64
N VAL A 508 -18.02 9.30 12.20
CA VAL A 508 -16.68 9.61 11.65
C VAL A 508 -16.75 10.48 10.39
N ALA A 509 -17.68 10.21 9.47
CA ALA A 509 -17.81 10.99 8.24
C ALA A 509 -18.16 12.46 8.53
N GLU A 510 -19.02 12.71 9.52
CA GLU A 510 -19.35 14.06 9.98
C GLU A 510 -18.16 14.73 10.67
N ALA A 511 -17.42 14.00 11.51
CA ALA A 511 -16.20 14.53 12.12
C ALA A 511 -15.16 14.94 11.05
N VAL A 512 -15.02 14.17 9.97
CA VAL A 512 -14.13 14.53 8.85
C VAL A 512 -14.63 15.78 8.12
N ALA A 513 -15.93 15.91 7.86
CA ALA A 513 -16.49 17.11 7.23
C ALA A 513 -16.17 18.37 8.05
N ARG A 514 -16.35 18.31 9.37
CA ARG A 514 -16.01 19.41 10.28
C ARG A 514 -14.51 19.73 10.30
N LEU A 515 -13.63 18.73 10.26
CA LEU A 515 -12.18 18.94 10.19
C LEU A 515 -11.75 19.57 8.86
N VAL A 516 -12.33 19.13 7.74
CA VAL A 516 -12.08 19.70 6.41
C VAL A 516 -12.53 21.16 6.34
N GLN A 517 -13.71 21.47 6.91
CA GLN A 517 -14.19 22.84 7.02
C GLN A 517 -13.26 23.69 7.91
N LEU A 518 -12.84 23.15 9.06
CA LEU A 518 -11.89 23.81 9.96
C LEU A 518 -10.57 24.18 9.23
N TYR A 519 -10.01 23.27 8.44
CA TYR A 519 -8.82 23.58 7.64
C TYR A 519 -9.09 24.68 6.61
N ALA A 520 -10.23 24.64 5.92
CA ALA A 520 -10.56 25.66 4.95
C ALA A 520 -10.69 27.06 5.58
N ASP A 521 -11.26 27.13 6.79
CA ASP A 521 -11.52 28.38 7.52
C ASP A 521 -10.27 28.94 8.22
N GLU A 522 -9.42 28.08 8.79
CA GLU A 522 -8.37 28.49 9.72
C GLU A 522 -6.92 28.27 9.22
N LYS A 523 -6.73 27.74 8.00
CA LYS A 523 -5.37 27.64 7.42
C LYS A 523 -4.77 29.02 7.19
N ALA A 524 -3.48 29.17 7.45
CA ALA A 524 -2.73 30.33 7.01
C ALA A 524 -2.43 30.25 5.50
N ASP A 525 -2.02 31.38 4.92
CA ASP A 525 -1.62 31.44 3.51
C ASP A 525 -0.44 30.49 3.24
N GLY A 526 -0.60 29.64 2.21
CA GLY A 526 0.39 28.62 1.85
C GLY A 526 0.54 27.46 2.84
N GLU A 527 -0.25 27.42 3.92
CA GLU A 527 -0.15 26.36 4.93
C GLU A 527 -0.72 25.04 4.40
N THR A 528 0.11 23.98 4.44
CA THR A 528 -0.33 22.63 4.09
C THR A 528 -1.25 22.04 5.16
N ALA A 529 -2.08 21.06 4.77
CA ALA A 529 -2.91 20.34 5.73
C ALA A 529 -2.09 19.73 6.87
N THR A 530 -0.92 19.13 6.57
CA THR A 530 -0.03 18.56 7.57
C THR A 530 0.43 19.59 8.59
N ALA A 531 0.87 20.76 8.13
CA ALA A 531 1.31 21.84 9.01
C ALA A 531 0.15 22.35 9.88
N PHE A 532 -1.01 22.58 9.27
CA PHE A 532 -2.22 23.00 9.96
C PHE A 532 -2.64 22.04 11.08
N TYR A 533 -2.82 20.75 10.76
CA TYR A 533 -3.27 19.76 11.74
C TYR A 533 -2.21 19.44 12.80
N LYS A 534 -0.95 19.77 12.56
CA LYS A 534 0.12 19.75 13.56
C LYS A 534 0.04 20.95 14.50
N ARG A 535 -0.30 22.13 13.98
CA ARG A 535 -0.45 23.39 14.72
C ARG A 535 -1.73 23.45 15.56
N VAL A 536 -2.86 22.99 15.03
CA VAL A 536 -4.16 23.09 15.72
C VAL A 536 -4.12 22.39 17.08
N THR A 537 -4.65 23.03 18.12
CA THR A 537 -4.58 22.48 19.48
C THR A 537 -5.63 21.38 19.68
N SER A 538 -5.34 20.40 20.54
CA SER A 538 -6.32 19.37 20.90
C SER A 538 -7.58 20.01 21.47
N THR A 539 -7.46 21.08 22.27
CA THR A 539 -8.59 21.84 22.82
C THR A 539 -9.51 22.39 21.74
N ARG A 540 -8.96 22.96 20.65
CA ARG A 540 -9.77 23.46 19.53
C ARG A 540 -10.52 22.33 18.83
N VAL A 541 -9.89 21.18 18.68
CA VAL A 541 -10.50 19.99 18.04
C VAL A 541 -11.56 19.36 18.93
N HIS A 542 -11.35 19.30 20.25
CA HIS A 542 -12.35 18.86 21.22
C HIS A 542 -13.59 19.76 21.18
N ALA A 543 -13.42 21.08 21.21
CA ALA A 543 -14.52 22.03 21.07
C ALA A 543 -15.32 21.88 19.75
N LEU A 544 -14.73 21.26 18.71
CA LEU A 544 -15.38 21.01 17.43
C LEU A 544 -16.13 19.67 17.36
N LEU A 545 -15.68 18.66 18.13
CA LEU A 545 -16.06 17.25 17.91
C LEU A 545 -16.61 16.54 19.16
N ASP A 546 -16.56 17.14 20.35
CA ASP A 546 -16.98 16.46 21.58
C ASP A 546 -18.47 16.07 21.55
N ASP A 547 -19.33 16.89 20.94
CA ASP A 547 -20.74 16.54 20.69
C ASP A 547 -20.92 15.26 19.85
N LEU A 548 -19.95 14.95 18.98
CA LEU A 548 -19.93 13.69 18.23
C LEU A 548 -19.34 12.55 19.06
N ALA A 549 -18.44 12.83 20.01
CA ALA A 549 -17.72 11.85 20.82
C ALA A 549 -18.56 11.31 21.99
N ASP A 550 -19.53 12.08 22.44
CA ASP A 550 -20.33 11.78 23.62
C ASP A 550 -21.19 10.52 23.43
N LEU A 551 -21.11 9.68 24.47
CA LEU A 551 -21.83 8.42 24.61
C LEU A 551 -22.30 8.31 26.07
N ASP A 552 -23.61 8.30 26.25
CA ASP A 552 -24.33 8.26 27.52
C ASP A 552 -25.48 7.23 27.46
N SER A 553 -26.38 7.27 28.45
CA SER A 553 -27.54 6.39 28.50
C SER A 553 -28.59 6.68 27.42
N ASP A 554 -28.64 7.91 26.89
CA ASP A 554 -29.66 8.36 25.92
C ASP A 554 -29.15 8.22 24.47
N THR A 555 -27.95 7.67 24.32
CA THR A 555 -27.30 7.47 23.03
C THR A 555 -28.13 6.55 22.12
N PRO A 556 -28.43 6.97 20.88
CA PRO A 556 -29.23 6.17 19.94
C PRO A 556 -28.65 4.79 19.70
N ASP A 557 -29.53 3.79 19.59
CA ASP A 557 -29.18 2.37 19.45
C ASP A 557 -28.24 2.09 18.26
N GLU A 558 -28.41 2.83 17.17
CA GLU A 558 -27.57 2.74 15.98
C GLU A 558 -26.08 3.01 16.26
N THR A 559 -25.75 3.77 17.31
CA THR A 559 -24.38 4.07 17.73
C THR A 559 -23.65 2.82 18.24
N PHE A 560 -24.40 1.79 18.62
CA PHE A 560 -23.90 0.49 19.06
C PHE A 560 -23.90 -0.55 17.93
N LEU A 561 -24.14 -0.14 16.70
CA LEU A 561 -23.99 -0.95 15.50
C LEU A 561 -22.73 -0.48 14.77
N ASP A 562 -21.94 -1.43 14.25
CA ASP A 562 -20.89 -1.05 13.31
C ASP A 562 -21.50 -0.48 12.03
N ILE A 563 -20.72 0.28 11.27
CA ILE A 563 -21.21 0.88 10.04
C ILE A 563 -21.48 -0.22 8.99
N GLY A 564 -22.66 -0.19 8.38
CA GLY A 564 -23.10 -1.24 7.44
C GLY A 564 -23.67 -2.51 8.10
N GLU A 565 -23.62 -2.61 9.43
CA GLU A 565 -24.17 -3.74 10.18
C GLU A 565 -25.55 -3.42 10.79
N THR A 566 -26.36 -4.46 10.97
CA THR A 566 -27.71 -4.38 11.58
C THR A 566 -27.78 -5.10 12.93
N MET A 567 -26.77 -5.91 13.29
CA MET A 567 -26.69 -6.61 14.56
C MET A 567 -25.79 -5.87 15.56
N GLY A 568 -26.07 -6.06 16.86
CA GLY A 568 -25.32 -5.42 17.95
C GLY A 568 -23.81 -5.66 17.87
N PHE A 569 -23.02 -4.59 18.01
CA PHE A 569 -21.57 -4.66 17.90
C PHE A 569 -20.94 -5.51 19.01
N ARG A 570 -20.07 -6.43 18.60
CA ARG A 570 -19.22 -7.23 19.49
C ARG A 570 -17.80 -7.27 18.92
N VAL A 571 -16.83 -7.10 19.81
CA VAL A 571 -15.42 -7.25 19.44
C VAL A 571 -15.14 -8.74 19.20
N ALA A 572 -14.89 -9.12 17.95
CA ALA A 572 -14.51 -10.47 17.57
C ALA A 572 -13.15 -10.43 16.86
N ILE A 573 -12.09 -10.47 17.67
CA ILE A 573 -10.70 -10.59 17.20
C ILE A 573 -10.35 -12.07 17.23
N GLY A 574 -10.08 -12.65 16.06
CA GLY A 574 -9.63 -14.03 15.90
C GLY A 574 -8.11 -14.18 15.95
N GLU A 575 -7.65 -15.42 15.84
CA GLU A 575 -6.23 -15.71 15.68
C GLU A 575 -5.72 -15.28 14.29
N GLY A 576 -4.50 -14.74 14.25
CA GLY A 576 -3.88 -14.35 13.00
C GLY A 576 -2.67 -13.45 13.16
N GLU A 577 -2.28 -12.86 12.03
CA GLU A 577 -1.16 -11.96 11.91
C GLU A 577 -1.55 -10.78 10.98
N CYS A 578 -1.10 -9.53 11.22
CA CYS A 578 -1.43 -8.46 10.25
C CYS A 578 -0.65 -8.74 8.96
N ALA A 579 -1.41 -8.93 7.89
CA ALA A 579 -0.86 -9.20 6.58
C ALA A 579 -0.14 -7.97 6.00
N ALA A 580 -0.52 -6.73 6.33
CA ALA A 580 0.03 -5.52 5.70
C ALA A 580 1.51 -5.27 5.90
#